data_AF-A0A4V3DA88-F1
#
_entry.id   AF-A0A4V3DA88-F1
#
_cell.length_a   1.000
_cell.length_b   1.000
_cell.length_c   1.000
_cell.angle_alpha   90.00
_cell.angle_beta   90.00
_cell.angle_gamma   90.00
#
_symmetry.space_group_name_H-M   'P 1'
#
loop_
_entity.id
_entity.type
_entity.pdbx_description
1 polymer ?
#
loop_
_entity_poly.entity_id
_entity_poly.type
_entity_poly.pdbx_seq_one_letter_code
_entity_poly.pdbx_strand_id
1 'polypeptide(L)'
;MTGQRAGDGAQRSSTRRIAFLGPHGTFCEQALRTLSPAVLGDALGDPEPALLPFASTTAALDAVRAGDAEAACVPVENSVEGGVPATMDGLVETPPLVIVREILLAVRFSVLVRPGTEFGDVRSVASHPHGEAQTRRWIAEHLPAAEVRLTTSTAAAAAQVAAGEVDAAVCAPVAAAHHGLVELASGVHDTGDAVTRFVLVRPPGAPGLPAPTGVDRTSIAATTVNVPGALLAVLTEIAVRGVDLTRIESRPLKDRRGEYWFFLDGTGHVAEPAMGEALAALRRRCTDVRFLGSYPRASVAGEEGTGAGPGPGQTVKDYTESTSWLAALRDGSGA
;
A
#
# COMPACT_ATOMS: atom_id res chain seq x y z
N MET A 1 37.64 28.17 38.82
CA MET A 1 38.08 27.49 37.58
C MET A 1 38.08 26.01 37.91
N THR A 2 37.29 25.13 37.34
CA THR A 2 36.82 25.06 35.94
C THR A 2 35.53 24.23 35.96
N GLY A 3 34.47 24.74 35.33
CA GLY A 3 33.18 24.06 35.23
C GLY A 3 33.23 22.94 34.20
N GLN A 4 32.74 21.76 34.58
CA GLN A 4 32.53 20.64 33.69
C GLN A 4 31.05 20.62 33.31
N ARG A 5 30.75 21.07 32.09
CA ARG A 5 29.42 21.00 31.49
C ARG A 5 29.11 19.54 31.18
N ALA A 6 28.09 18.99 31.84
CA ALA A 6 27.37 17.83 31.36
C ALA A 6 26.73 18.20 30.00
N GLY A 7 27.14 17.51 28.94
CA GLY A 7 26.46 17.53 27.66
C GLY A 7 25.22 16.66 27.78
N ASP A 8 24.12 17.27 28.23
CA ASP A 8 22.80 16.66 28.23
C ASP A 8 22.31 16.65 26.77
N GLY A 9 22.45 15.49 26.12
CA GLY A 9 21.91 15.24 24.79
C GLY A 9 20.40 15.15 24.90
N ALA A 10 19.71 16.29 24.78
CA ALA A 10 18.25 16.34 24.69
C ALA A 10 17.79 15.53 23.45
N GLN A 11 17.41 14.27 23.70
CA GLN A 11 16.73 13.41 22.76
C GLN A 11 15.43 14.13 22.35
N ARG A 12 15.39 14.71 21.16
CA ARG A 12 14.17 15.35 20.65
C ARG A 12 13.12 14.27 20.42
N SER A 13 12.20 14.12 21.36
CA SER A 13 10.93 13.42 21.18
C SER A 13 10.05 14.26 20.24
N SER A 14 10.36 14.26 18.95
CA SER A 14 9.46 14.78 17.93
C SER A 14 8.54 13.63 17.50
N THR A 15 7.25 13.78 17.75
CA THR A 15 6.20 12.88 17.22
C THR A 15 6.45 12.66 15.73
N ARG A 16 6.56 11.39 15.33
CA ARG A 16 6.72 11.01 13.92
C ARG A 16 5.42 11.27 13.19
N ARG A 17 5.52 11.42 11.88
CA ARG A 17 4.45 11.85 10.97
C ARG A 17 4.32 10.83 9.86
N ILE A 18 3.08 10.48 9.55
CA ILE A 18 2.73 9.68 8.37
C ILE A 18 1.95 10.57 7.41
N ALA A 19 2.53 10.80 6.23
CA ALA A 19 1.82 11.41 5.12
C ALA A 19 0.78 10.45 4.56
N PHE A 20 -0.36 10.93 4.09
CA PHE A 20 -1.32 10.10 3.36
C PHE A 20 -2.07 10.90 2.30
N LEU A 21 -2.66 10.20 1.33
CA LEU A 21 -3.55 10.82 0.36
C LEU A 21 -4.81 11.32 1.07
N GLY A 22 -4.86 12.64 1.26
CA GLY A 22 -5.92 13.35 1.96
C GLY A 22 -7.16 13.62 1.09
N PRO A 23 -8.11 14.40 1.62
CA PRO A 23 -8.10 15.07 2.92
C PRO A 23 -8.36 14.09 4.10
N HIS A 24 -8.52 14.62 5.32
CA HIS A 24 -9.03 13.81 6.44
C HIS A 24 -10.40 13.21 6.10
N GLY A 25 -10.68 12.00 6.60
CA GLY A 25 -11.91 11.27 6.34
C GLY A 25 -11.86 10.34 5.12
N THR A 26 -10.68 10.13 4.50
CA THR A 26 -10.52 9.23 3.35
C THR A 26 -10.31 7.77 3.75
N PHE A 27 -10.45 6.85 2.79
CA PHE A 27 -10.07 5.44 3.00
C PHE A 27 -8.58 5.25 3.33
N CYS A 28 -7.70 6.14 2.88
CA CYS A 28 -6.27 6.10 3.27
C CYS A 28 -6.09 6.34 4.77
N GLU A 29 -6.79 7.33 5.32
CA GLU A 29 -6.78 7.57 6.77
C GLU A 29 -7.45 6.42 7.52
N GLN A 30 -8.57 5.89 7.00
CA GLN A 30 -9.22 4.73 7.59
C GLN A 30 -8.27 3.52 7.66
N ALA A 31 -7.54 3.24 6.57
CA ALA A 31 -6.54 2.16 6.53
C ALA A 31 -5.45 2.37 7.59
N LEU A 32 -4.91 3.59 7.73
CA LEU A 32 -3.93 3.90 8.76
C LEU A 32 -4.45 3.65 10.18
N ARG A 33 -5.69 4.05 10.45
CA ARG A 33 -6.33 3.87 11.76
C ARG A 33 -6.62 2.41 12.11
N THR A 34 -6.50 1.47 11.17
CA THR A 34 -6.60 0.04 11.48
C THR A 34 -5.30 -0.54 12.07
N LEU A 35 -4.17 0.16 11.93
CA LEU A 35 -2.89 -0.29 12.49
C LEU A 35 -2.86 -0.09 14.01
N SER A 36 -2.44 -1.13 14.73
CA SER A 36 -2.29 -1.03 16.19
C SER A 36 -1.06 -0.18 16.57
N PRO A 37 -1.04 0.42 17.77
CA PRO A 37 0.13 1.15 18.27
C PRO A 37 1.41 0.30 18.28
N ALA A 38 1.30 -1.02 18.51
CA ALA A 38 2.44 -1.94 18.42
C ALA A 38 2.98 -2.04 16.99
N VAL A 39 2.11 -2.17 15.98
CA VAL A 39 2.53 -2.22 14.57
C VAL A 39 3.16 -0.90 14.13
N LEU A 40 2.62 0.24 14.56
CA LEU A 40 3.20 1.56 14.29
C LEU A 40 4.54 1.75 15.00
N GLY A 41 4.65 1.30 16.25
CA GLY A 41 5.88 1.26 17.02
C GLY A 41 6.97 0.42 16.35
N ASP A 42 6.64 -0.76 15.82
CA ASP A 42 7.60 -1.60 15.09
C ASP A 42 8.00 -1.00 13.74
N ALA A 43 7.03 -0.45 12.99
CA ALA A 43 7.28 0.07 11.64
C ALA A 43 8.02 1.42 11.65
N LEU A 44 7.74 2.28 12.63
CA LEU A 44 8.21 3.66 12.67
C LEU A 44 9.00 4.01 13.93
N GLY A 45 8.98 3.20 14.98
CA GLY A 45 9.56 3.58 16.28
C GLY A 45 8.74 4.62 17.03
N ASP A 46 7.46 4.78 16.68
CA ASP A 46 6.50 5.68 17.33
C ASP A 46 5.11 5.02 17.32
N PRO A 47 4.51 4.71 18.49
CA PRO A 47 3.21 4.06 18.56
C PRO A 47 2.03 4.99 18.23
N GLU A 48 2.23 6.32 18.26
CA GLU A 48 1.17 7.32 18.04
C GLU A 48 1.63 8.44 17.10
N PRO A 49 1.96 8.11 15.83
CA PRO A 49 2.41 9.11 14.88
C PRO A 49 1.27 10.06 14.47
N ALA A 50 1.62 11.31 14.21
CA ALA A 50 0.72 12.30 13.64
C ALA A 50 0.38 11.95 12.18
N LEU A 51 -0.89 12.01 11.80
CA LEU A 51 -1.34 11.76 10.43
C LEU A 51 -1.46 13.08 9.66
N LEU A 52 -0.73 13.21 8.55
CA LEU A 52 -0.67 14.42 7.74
C LEU A 52 -1.30 14.20 6.36
N PRO A 53 -2.44 14.85 6.04
CA PRO A 53 -3.06 14.72 4.73
C PRO A 53 -2.31 15.53 3.67
N PHE A 54 -2.17 14.97 2.47
CA PHE A 54 -1.63 15.63 1.28
C PHE A 54 -2.63 15.60 0.13
N ALA A 55 -2.53 16.58 -0.78
CA ALA A 55 -3.49 16.74 -1.88
C ALA A 55 -3.41 15.63 -2.95
N SER A 56 -2.31 14.88 -3.01
CA SER A 56 -2.13 13.78 -3.97
C SER A 56 -1.19 12.71 -3.42
N THR A 57 -1.25 11.51 -4.02
CA THR A 57 -0.30 10.43 -3.75
C THR A 57 1.13 10.88 -3.96
N THR A 58 1.40 11.57 -5.09
CA THR A 58 2.72 12.12 -5.41
C THR A 58 3.20 13.06 -4.31
N ALA A 59 2.35 14.00 -3.85
CA ALA A 59 2.72 14.92 -2.78
C ALA A 59 3.00 14.20 -1.45
N ALA A 60 2.26 13.13 -1.11
CA ALA A 60 2.52 12.34 0.08
C ALA A 60 3.87 11.60 0.00
N LEU A 61 4.22 11.03 -1.16
CA LEU A 61 5.51 10.38 -1.39
C LEU A 61 6.66 11.38 -1.37
N ASP A 62 6.48 12.55 -1.97
CA ASP A 62 7.50 13.61 -2.01
C ASP A 62 7.76 14.20 -0.62
N ALA A 63 6.73 14.33 0.23
CA ALA A 63 6.90 14.73 1.63
C ALA A 63 7.86 13.79 2.39
N VAL A 64 7.80 12.49 2.10
CA VAL A 64 8.72 11.52 2.71
C VAL A 64 10.15 11.69 2.19
N ARG A 65 10.31 11.94 0.89
CA ARG A 65 11.63 12.22 0.29
C ARG A 65 12.25 13.51 0.81
N ALA A 66 11.42 14.53 1.06
CA ALA A 66 11.82 15.82 1.60
C ALA A 66 12.15 15.75 3.11
N GLY A 67 11.73 14.70 3.81
CA GLY A 67 11.87 14.57 5.27
C GLY A 67 10.78 15.30 6.07
N ASP A 68 9.70 15.71 5.41
CA ASP A 68 8.53 16.32 6.04
C ASP A 68 7.66 15.28 6.76
N ALA A 69 7.78 14.01 6.37
CA ALA A 69 7.16 12.86 7.02
C ALA A 69 8.11 11.65 7.04
N GLU A 70 8.00 10.80 8.04
CA GLU A 70 8.85 9.61 8.22
C GLU A 70 8.36 8.43 7.35
N ALA A 71 7.08 8.43 6.98
CA ALA A 71 6.49 7.47 6.06
C ALA A 71 5.27 8.04 5.34
N ALA A 72 4.81 7.35 4.28
CA ALA A 72 3.56 7.66 3.59
C ALA A 72 2.66 6.42 3.48
N CYS A 73 1.37 6.58 3.74
CA CYS A 73 0.34 5.59 3.41
C CYS A 73 -0.32 5.95 2.09
N VAL A 74 -0.20 5.06 1.11
CA VAL A 74 -0.75 5.26 -0.23
C VAL A 74 -1.46 4.01 -0.73
N PRO A 75 -2.56 4.13 -1.50
CA PRO A 75 -3.23 2.98 -2.09
C PRO A 75 -2.37 2.47 -3.25
N VAL A 76 -2.15 1.15 -3.34
CA VAL A 76 -1.39 0.55 -4.45
C VAL A 76 -2.29 -0.20 -5.42
N GLU A 77 -3.41 -0.73 -4.95
CA GLU A 77 -4.29 -1.59 -5.73
C GLU A 77 -5.70 -1.63 -5.12
N ASN A 78 -6.71 -1.65 -5.97
CA ASN A 78 -8.11 -1.88 -5.61
C ASN A 78 -8.62 -3.11 -6.38
N SER A 79 -9.38 -3.99 -5.72
CA SER A 79 -9.85 -5.24 -6.34
C SER A 79 -10.85 -5.05 -7.49
N VAL A 80 -11.45 -3.88 -7.62
CA VAL A 80 -12.41 -3.51 -8.68
C VAL A 80 -11.72 -2.69 -9.77
N GLU A 81 -10.86 -1.75 -9.39
CA GLU A 81 -10.29 -0.73 -10.29
C GLU A 81 -8.85 -1.04 -10.75
N GLY A 82 -8.18 -2.01 -10.11
CA GLY A 82 -6.81 -2.40 -10.41
C GLY A 82 -5.75 -1.55 -9.69
N GLY A 83 -4.54 -1.51 -10.27
CA GLY A 83 -3.41 -0.78 -9.71
C GLY A 83 -3.61 0.74 -9.70
N VAL A 84 -3.01 1.42 -8.73
CA VAL A 84 -3.06 2.89 -8.61
C VAL A 84 -1.86 3.51 -9.35
N PRO A 85 -2.06 4.14 -10.53
CA PRO A 85 -0.95 4.57 -11.37
C PRO A 85 -0.02 5.59 -10.71
N ALA A 86 -0.58 6.52 -9.92
CA ALA A 86 0.21 7.54 -9.23
C ALA A 86 1.17 6.93 -8.19
N THR A 87 0.74 5.87 -7.50
CA THR A 87 1.58 5.15 -6.53
C THR A 87 2.67 4.39 -7.24
N MET A 88 2.34 3.68 -8.32
CA MET A 88 3.31 2.90 -9.09
C MET A 88 4.38 3.81 -9.70
N ASP A 89 3.98 4.89 -10.36
CA ASP A 89 4.89 5.88 -10.92
C ASP A 89 5.79 6.48 -9.83
N GLY A 90 5.21 6.83 -8.68
CA GLY A 90 5.96 7.35 -7.54
C GLY A 90 6.96 6.35 -6.95
N LEU A 91 6.66 5.06 -6.91
CA LEU A 91 7.54 4.04 -6.33
C LEU A 91 8.85 3.81 -7.11
N VAL A 92 8.89 4.17 -8.39
CA VAL A 92 10.11 4.02 -9.23
C VAL A 92 10.94 5.31 -9.35
N GLU A 93 10.47 6.41 -8.75
CA GLU A 93 11.19 7.68 -8.72
C GLU A 93 12.37 7.66 -7.72
N THR A 94 13.26 8.65 -7.87
CA THR A 94 14.45 8.85 -7.02
C THR A 94 14.32 10.19 -6.28
N PRO A 95 14.67 10.31 -4.98
CA PRO A 95 15.21 9.27 -4.09
C PRO A 95 14.27 8.07 -3.86
N PRO A 96 14.84 6.85 -3.69
CA PRO A 96 14.06 5.63 -3.57
C PRO A 96 13.22 5.62 -2.29
N LEU A 97 12.07 4.95 -2.38
CA LEU A 97 11.23 4.59 -1.24
C LEU A 97 11.04 3.07 -1.23
N VAL A 98 10.86 2.51 -0.05
CA VAL A 98 10.57 1.08 0.16
C VAL A 98 9.30 0.92 0.98
N ILE A 99 8.48 -0.03 0.57
CA ILE A 99 7.31 -0.51 1.29
C ILE A 99 7.80 -1.34 2.47
N VAL A 100 7.20 -1.09 3.64
CA VAL A 100 7.54 -1.76 4.90
C VAL A 100 6.34 -2.40 5.58
N ARG A 101 5.15 -2.08 5.09
CA ARG A 101 3.89 -2.68 5.54
C ARG A 101 2.88 -2.58 4.42
N GLU A 102 1.99 -3.56 4.35
CA GLU A 102 0.74 -3.41 3.62
C GLU A 102 -0.47 -3.55 4.55
N ILE A 103 -1.59 -2.98 4.09
CA ILE A 103 -2.87 -2.92 4.79
C ILE A 103 -3.93 -3.30 3.77
N LEU A 104 -4.77 -4.28 4.10
CA LEU A 104 -5.97 -4.60 3.32
C LEU A 104 -7.17 -4.00 4.02
N LEU A 105 -7.86 -3.08 3.35
CA LEU A 105 -9.08 -2.48 3.86
C LEU A 105 -10.25 -2.95 2.99
N ALA A 106 -11.20 -3.66 3.61
CA ALA A 106 -12.49 -3.90 3.00
C ALA A 106 -13.22 -2.55 2.87
N VAL A 107 -13.42 -2.11 1.63
CA VAL A 107 -14.07 -0.85 1.30
C VAL A 107 -15.54 -1.00 1.63
N ARG A 108 -15.98 -0.24 2.62
CA ARG A 108 -17.39 -0.11 2.98
C ARG A 108 -17.76 1.35 2.87
N PHE A 109 -18.76 1.63 2.05
CA PHE A 109 -19.35 2.96 1.98
C PHE A 109 -20.45 3.11 3.03
N SER A 110 -20.50 4.30 3.61
CA SER A 110 -21.53 4.76 4.53
C SER A 110 -22.25 5.95 3.92
N VAL A 111 -23.55 6.04 4.14
CA VAL A 111 -24.33 7.26 3.88
C VAL A 111 -24.30 8.09 5.16
N LEU A 112 -23.58 9.21 5.13
CA LEU A 112 -23.46 10.11 6.26
C LEU A 112 -24.37 11.33 6.07
N VAL A 113 -25.02 11.73 7.16
CA VAL A 113 -25.95 12.87 7.22
C VAL A 113 -25.69 13.70 8.48
N ARG A 114 -26.27 14.90 8.56
CA ARG A 114 -26.26 15.68 9.81
C ARG A 114 -27.13 15.00 10.87
N PRO A 115 -26.81 15.13 12.17
CA PRO A 115 -27.63 14.56 13.24
C PRO A 115 -29.10 14.97 13.12
N GLY A 116 -30.01 14.00 13.18
CA GLY A 116 -31.45 14.21 13.10
C GLY A 116 -32.05 14.21 11.70
N THR A 117 -31.24 14.05 10.64
CA THR A 117 -31.73 13.86 9.26
C THR A 117 -32.23 12.42 9.06
N GLU A 118 -33.44 12.26 8.53
CA GLU A 118 -34.02 10.95 8.19
C GLU A 118 -33.99 10.70 6.67
N PHE A 119 -34.27 9.46 6.24
CA PHE A 119 -34.28 9.09 4.81
C PHE A 119 -35.19 9.99 3.96
N GLY A 120 -36.35 10.39 4.49
CA GLY A 120 -37.32 11.23 3.77
C GLY A 120 -36.86 12.68 3.53
N ASP A 121 -35.84 13.13 4.28
CA ASP A 121 -35.31 14.48 4.21
C ASP A 121 -34.24 14.65 3.13
N VAL A 122 -33.65 13.54 2.66
CA VAL A 122 -32.52 13.56 1.73
C VAL A 122 -32.99 13.95 0.32
N ARG A 123 -32.60 15.14 -0.14
CA ARG A 123 -32.88 15.66 -1.50
C ARG A 123 -31.62 15.77 -2.37
N SER A 124 -30.45 15.63 -1.76
CA SER A 124 -29.16 15.65 -2.44
C SER A 124 -28.19 14.67 -1.80
N VAL A 125 -27.47 13.91 -2.63
CA VAL A 125 -26.44 12.96 -2.20
C VAL A 125 -25.15 13.22 -2.96
N ALA A 126 -24.03 13.34 -2.24
CA ALA A 126 -22.73 13.62 -2.83
C ALA A 126 -21.75 12.46 -2.70
N SER A 127 -20.91 12.25 -3.72
CA SER A 127 -19.76 11.34 -3.62
C SER A 127 -18.72 11.63 -4.71
N HIS A 128 -17.55 11.00 -4.57
CA HIS A 128 -16.58 10.91 -5.66
C HIS A 128 -17.15 10.04 -6.79
N PRO A 129 -16.82 10.28 -8.08
CA PRO A 129 -17.32 9.46 -9.20
C PRO A 129 -17.17 7.95 -9.00
N HIS A 130 -16.06 7.50 -8.41
CA HIS A 130 -15.85 6.07 -8.15
C HIS A 130 -16.74 5.55 -6.99
N GLY A 131 -16.98 6.37 -5.96
CA GLY A 131 -17.89 6.01 -4.87
C GLY A 131 -19.35 5.97 -5.32
N GLU A 132 -19.77 6.92 -6.15
CA GLU A 132 -21.09 6.92 -6.79
C GLU A 132 -21.27 5.69 -7.68
N ALA A 133 -20.30 5.38 -8.55
CA ALA A 133 -20.40 4.23 -9.45
C ALA A 133 -20.53 2.89 -8.71
N GLN A 134 -19.94 2.78 -7.52
CA GLN A 134 -20.01 1.57 -6.67
C GLN A 134 -21.25 1.51 -5.77
N THR A 135 -22.09 2.56 -5.75
CA THR A 135 -23.28 2.65 -4.86
C THR A 135 -24.53 3.11 -5.61
N ARG A 136 -24.47 3.16 -6.94
CA ARG A 136 -25.49 3.75 -7.80
C ARG A 136 -26.83 3.04 -7.67
N ARG A 137 -26.82 1.70 -7.61
CA ARG A 137 -28.07 0.93 -7.46
C ARG A 137 -28.67 1.17 -6.08
N TRP A 138 -27.85 1.15 -5.04
CA TRP A 138 -28.33 1.42 -3.69
C TRP A 138 -28.96 2.82 -3.58
N ILE A 139 -28.30 3.85 -4.11
CA ILE A 139 -28.82 5.23 -4.13
C ILE A 139 -30.16 5.28 -4.87
N ALA A 140 -30.26 4.68 -6.05
CA ALA A 140 -31.48 4.69 -6.85
C ALA A 140 -32.67 4.00 -6.15
N GLU A 141 -32.40 2.96 -5.35
CA GLU A 141 -33.42 2.21 -4.62
C GLU A 141 -33.86 2.92 -3.33
N HIS A 142 -32.91 3.46 -2.55
CA HIS A 142 -33.17 3.95 -1.19
C HIS A 142 -33.33 5.47 -1.11
N LEU A 143 -32.74 6.20 -2.06
CA LEU A 143 -32.79 7.67 -2.15
C LEU A 143 -33.27 8.12 -3.55
N PRO A 144 -34.41 7.60 -4.06
CA PRO A 144 -34.85 7.83 -5.44
C PRO A 144 -35.17 9.29 -5.77
N ALA A 145 -35.42 10.11 -4.74
CA ALA A 145 -35.72 11.53 -4.88
C ALA A 145 -34.48 12.44 -4.74
N ALA A 146 -33.29 11.87 -4.49
CA ALA A 146 -32.08 12.64 -4.27
C ALA A 146 -31.37 12.97 -5.59
N GLU A 147 -30.96 14.23 -5.74
CA GLU A 147 -30.03 14.65 -6.79
C GLU A 147 -28.61 14.14 -6.45
N VAL A 148 -27.99 13.41 -7.38
CA VAL A 148 -26.61 12.94 -7.22
C VAL A 148 -25.62 14.03 -7.64
N ARG A 149 -24.70 14.39 -6.74
CA ARG A 149 -23.65 15.41 -6.96
C ARG A 149 -22.26 14.81 -6.87
N LEU A 150 -21.44 15.04 -7.89
CA LEU A 150 -20.09 14.51 -7.95
C LEU A 150 -19.10 15.48 -7.31
N THR A 151 -18.21 14.96 -6.48
CA THR A 151 -17.17 15.71 -5.75
C THR A 151 -15.76 15.22 -6.09
N THR A 152 -14.75 15.96 -5.66
CA THR A 152 -13.34 15.63 -5.87
C THR A 152 -12.84 14.48 -4.98
N SER A 153 -13.52 14.19 -3.88
CA SER A 153 -13.26 13.03 -3.02
C SER A 153 -14.48 12.66 -2.18
N THR A 154 -14.52 11.43 -1.67
CA THR A 154 -15.58 10.98 -0.76
C THR A 154 -15.58 11.78 0.55
N ALA A 155 -14.40 12.13 1.06
CA ALA A 155 -14.26 12.99 2.22
C ALA A 155 -14.73 14.43 1.96
N ALA A 156 -14.50 14.98 0.75
CA ALA A 156 -15.05 16.28 0.37
C ALA A 156 -16.58 16.27 0.36
N ALA A 157 -17.22 15.16 -0.03
CA ALA A 157 -18.67 15.02 0.07
C ALA A 157 -19.15 15.09 1.54
N ALA A 158 -18.47 14.42 2.46
CA ALA A 158 -18.78 14.51 3.89
C ALA A 158 -18.63 15.96 4.42
N ALA A 159 -17.58 16.67 4.01
CA ALA A 159 -17.41 18.08 4.36
C ALA A 159 -18.56 18.97 3.86
N GLN A 160 -19.07 18.71 2.64
CA GLN A 160 -20.24 19.44 2.11
C GLN A 160 -21.52 19.16 2.92
N VAL A 161 -21.73 17.94 3.42
CA VAL A 161 -22.85 17.62 4.32
C VAL A 161 -22.75 18.42 5.61
N ALA A 162 -21.55 18.47 6.21
CA ALA A 162 -21.32 19.23 7.44
C ALA A 162 -21.54 20.73 7.25
N ALA A 163 -21.20 21.26 6.07
CA ALA A 163 -21.43 22.65 5.70
C ALA A 163 -22.89 22.98 5.35
N GLY A 164 -23.77 21.99 5.21
CA GLY A 164 -25.17 22.22 4.82
C GLY A 164 -25.40 22.37 3.31
N GLU A 165 -24.40 22.09 2.48
CA GLU A 165 -24.46 22.26 1.02
C GLU A 165 -25.19 21.10 0.32
N VAL A 166 -25.15 19.93 0.94
CA VAL A 166 -25.87 18.71 0.55
C VAL A 166 -26.46 18.01 1.78
N ASP A 167 -27.40 17.10 1.56
CA ASP A 167 -28.11 16.42 2.66
C ASP A 167 -27.39 15.15 3.11
N ALA A 168 -26.83 14.40 2.16
CA ALA A 168 -26.13 13.15 2.41
C ALA A 168 -24.83 13.02 1.62
N ALA A 169 -23.89 12.21 2.14
CA ALA A 169 -22.66 11.84 1.45
C ALA A 169 -22.44 10.33 1.50
N VAL A 170 -22.10 9.75 0.34
CA VAL A 170 -21.58 8.38 0.27
C VAL A 170 -20.07 8.43 0.40
N CYS A 171 -19.54 7.97 1.54
CA CYS A 171 -18.12 8.12 1.85
C CYS A 171 -17.59 7.06 2.82
N ALA A 172 -16.32 7.20 3.22
CA ALA A 172 -15.69 6.29 4.17
C ALA A 172 -16.24 6.54 5.58
N PRO A 173 -16.54 5.49 6.38
CA PRO A 173 -17.11 5.63 7.73
C PRO A 173 -16.30 6.55 8.65
N VAL A 174 -14.97 6.58 8.49
CA VAL A 174 -14.09 7.43 9.30
C VAL A 174 -14.45 8.93 9.22
N ALA A 175 -15.05 9.39 8.10
CA ALA A 175 -15.44 10.78 7.92
C ALA A 175 -16.51 11.25 8.92
N ALA A 176 -17.30 10.33 9.49
CA ALA A 176 -18.34 10.67 10.47
C ALA A 176 -17.78 11.40 11.69
N ALA A 177 -16.71 10.85 12.28
CA ALA A 177 -16.07 11.43 13.45
C ALA A 177 -15.37 12.77 13.14
N HIS A 178 -14.80 12.92 11.94
CA HIS A 178 -14.12 14.16 11.54
C HIS A 178 -15.07 15.35 11.36
N HIS A 179 -16.30 15.07 10.94
CA HIS A 179 -17.26 16.09 10.55
C HIS A 179 -18.49 16.19 11.45
N GLY A 180 -18.54 15.41 12.55
CA GLY A 180 -19.69 15.40 13.47
C GLY A 180 -20.98 14.89 12.80
N LEU A 181 -20.84 13.97 11.84
CA LEU A 181 -21.96 13.39 11.08
C LEU A 181 -22.39 12.05 11.70
N VAL A 182 -23.59 11.62 11.35
CA VAL A 182 -24.13 10.31 11.75
C VAL A 182 -24.37 9.44 10.52
N GLU A 183 -24.28 8.12 10.72
CA GLU A 183 -24.51 7.15 9.66
C GLU A 183 -26.02 6.87 9.51
N LEU A 184 -26.57 7.20 8.35
CA LEU A 184 -27.95 6.88 7.97
C LEU A 184 -28.07 5.42 7.49
N ALA A 185 -27.04 4.95 6.78
CA ALA A 185 -26.93 3.57 6.30
C ALA A 185 -25.47 3.16 6.16
N SER A 186 -25.17 1.90 6.42
CA SER A 186 -23.83 1.31 6.32
C SER A 186 -23.80 0.20 5.27
N GLY A 187 -22.64 0.01 4.63
CA GLY A 187 -22.45 -1.10 3.69
C GLY A 187 -23.27 -0.97 2.40
N VAL A 188 -23.36 0.25 1.86
CA VAL A 188 -24.26 0.59 0.73
C VAL A 188 -23.70 0.30 -0.66
N HIS A 189 -22.74 -0.62 -0.78
CA HIS A 189 -22.10 -0.95 -2.04
C HIS A 189 -22.93 -1.90 -2.91
N ASP A 190 -22.89 -1.70 -4.22
CA ASP A 190 -23.62 -2.48 -5.21
C ASP A 190 -23.04 -3.89 -5.41
N THR A 191 -21.74 -4.06 -5.16
CA THR A 191 -21.01 -5.33 -5.23
C THR A 191 -20.27 -5.56 -3.93
N GLY A 192 -20.49 -6.72 -3.30
CA GLY A 192 -19.76 -7.14 -2.11
C GLY A 192 -18.24 -7.23 -2.37
N ASP A 193 -17.46 -7.15 -1.30
CA ASP A 193 -16.06 -7.58 -1.26
C ASP A 193 -15.01 -6.72 -1.99
N ALA A 194 -15.29 -5.44 -2.23
CA ALA A 194 -14.26 -4.50 -2.67
C ALA A 194 -13.18 -4.36 -1.58
N VAL A 195 -11.93 -4.64 -1.92
CA VAL A 195 -10.77 -4.50 -1.02
C VAL A 195 -9.77 -3.56 -1.68
N THR A 196 -9.30 -2.57 -0.92
CA THR A 196 -8.18 -1.73 -1.34
C THR A 196 -6.96 -2.10 -0.51
N ARG A 197 -5.85 -2.34 -1.22
CA ARG A 197 -4.53 -2.55 -0.65
C ARG A 197 -3.81 -1.21 -0.56
N PHE A 198 -3.39 -0.88 0.65
CA PHE A 198 -2.55 0.27 0.95
C PHE A 198 -1.17 -0.21 1.38
N VAL A 199 -0.19 0.64 1.19
CA VAL A 199 1.19 0.39 1.60
C VAL A 199 1.72 1.55 2.41
N LEU A 200 2.48 1.22 3.46
CA LEU A 200 3.29 2.18 4.18
C LEU A 200 4.69 2.18 3.56
N VAL A 201 5.13 3.33 3.06
CA VAL A 201 6.43 3.50 2.41
C VAL A 201 7.31 4.47 3.17
N ARG A 202 8.62 4.26 3.15
CA ARG A 202 9.62 5.12 3.79
C ARG A 202 10.95 5.11 3.02
N PRO A 203 11.90 6.00 3.32
CA PRO A 203 13.24 5.92 2.73
C PRO A 203 13.93 4.60 3.12
N PRO A 204 14.79 4.04 2.25
CA PRO A 204 15.61 2.89 2.64
C PRO A 204 16.64 3.30 3.72
N GLY A 205 16.98 2.37 4.59
CA GLY A 205 17.86 2.62 5.74
C GLY A 205 17.16 2.31 7.06
N ALA A 206 17.56 2.98 8.15
CA ALA A 206 17.16 2.66 9.52
C ALA A 206 15.64 2.88 9.81
N PRO A 207 14.98 2.01 10.62
CA PRO A 207 15.56 0.90 11.39
C PRO A 207 15.94 -0.36 10.57
N GLY A 208 15.95 -0.30 9.23
CA GLY A 208 16.23 -1.43 8.34
C GLY A 208 14.94 -2.10 7.91
N LEU A 209 14.95 -2.88 6.82
CA LEU A 209 13.76 -3.62 6.38
C LEU A 209 13.17 -4.46 7.53
N PRO A 210 11.84 -4.67 7.55
CA PRO A 210 11.24 -5.63 8.47
C PRO A 210 11.99 -6.97 8.46
N ALA A 211 12.01 -7.65 9.60
CA ALA A 211 12.52 -9.03 9.65
C ALA A 211 11.55 -9.97 8.91
N PRO A 212 12.04 -11.07 8.30
CA PRO A 212 11.19 -12.06 7.68
C PRO A 212 10.22 -12.66 8.71
N THR A 213 8.96 -12.79 8.33
CA THR A 213 7.89 -13.40 9.11
C THR A 213 7.54 -14.81 8.61
N GLY A 214 8.03 -15.18 7.42
CA GLY A 214 7.68 -16.44 6.74
C GLY A 214 6.35 -16.35 5.97
N VAL A 215 5.61 -15.25 6.11
CA VAL A 215 4.43 -14.92 5.31
C VAL A 215 4.60 -13.49 4.81
N ASP A 216 5.63 -13.29 4.00
CA ASP A 216 6.04 -11.99 3.50
C ASP A 216 5.68 -11.82 2.02
N ARG A 217 5.67 -10.56 1.60
CA ARG A 217 5.61 -10.14 0.20
C ARG A 217 6.84 -9.32 -0.12
N THR A 218 7.40 -9.53 -1.31
CA THR A 218 8.44 -8.69 -1.89
C THR A 218 7.92 -8.02 -3.15
N SER A 219 8.02 -6.68 -3.19
CA SER A 219 7.63 -5.88 -4.34
C SER A 219 8.84 -5.42 -5.13
N ILE A 220 8.77 -5.51 -6.45
CA ILE A 220 9.86 -5.23 -7.38
C ILE A 220 9.28 -4.44 -8.56
N ALA A 221 10.01 -3.45 -9.06
CA ALA A 221 9.79 -2.93 -10.40
C ALA A 221 11.01 -3.21 -11.26
N ALA A 222 10.82 -3.84 -12.42
CA ALA A 222 11.91 -4.15 -13.35
C ALA A 222 11.60 -3.62 -14.74
N THR A 223 12.62 -3.18 -15.46
CA THR A 223 12.51 -2.82 -16.88
C THR A 223 13.53 -3.59 -17.68
N THR A 224 13.13 -4.01 -18.88
CA THR A 224 13.93 -4.84 -19.78
C THR A 224 13.79 -4.33 -21.20
N VAL A 225 14.70 -4.74 -22.08
CA VAL A 225 14.64 -4.44 -23.51
C VAL A 225 13.31 -4.89 -24.10
N ASN A 226 12.71 -4.09 -24.98
CA ASN A 226 11.45 -4.43 -25.62
C ASN A 226 11.67 -5.33 -26.85
N VAL A 227 11.92 -6.61 -26.62
CA VAL A 227 12.06 -7.65 -27.65
C VAL A 227 11.23 -8.90 -27.29
N PRO A 228 10.82 -9.72 -28.27
CA PRO A 228 10.08 -10.95 -28.00
C PRO A 228 10.76 -11.83 -26.93
N GLY A 229 9.99 -12.30 -25.96
CA GLY A 229 10.49 -13.16 -24.87
C GLY A 229 11.19 -12.44 -23.71
N ALA A 230 11.37 -11.11 -23.77
CA ALA A 230 12.07 -10.38 -22.70
C ALA A 230 11.36 -10.49 -21.34
N LEU A 231 10.03 -10.32 -21.32
CA LEU A 231 9.24 -10.50 -20.09
C LEU A 231 9.24 -11.97 -19.63
N LEU A 232 9.12 -12.93 -20.55
CA LEU A 232 9.20 -14.35 -20.20
C LEU A 232 10.52 -14.68 -19.51
N ALA A 233 11.63 -14.12 -19.98
CA ALA A 233 12.94 -14.31 -19.36
C ALA A 233 13.02 -13.73 -17.94
N VAL A 234 12.38 -12.58 -17.69
CA VAL A 234 12.24 -11.99 -16.34
C VAL A 234 11.43 -12.91 -15.44
N LEU A 235 10.27 -13.38 -15.89
CA LEU A 235 9.38 -14.26 -15.12
C LEU A 235 10.01 -15.63 -14.86
N THR A 236 10.83 -16.11 -15.80
CA THR A 236 11.55 -17.39 -15.66
C THR A 236 12.54 -17.33 -14.50
N GLU A 237 13.27 -16.23 -14.29
CA GLU A 237 14.19 -16.09 -13.14
C GLU A 237 13.47 -16.21 -11.79
N ILE A 238 12.20 -15.81 -11.74
CA ILE A 238 11.37 -15.89 -10.54
C ILE A 238 10.82 -17.32 -10.39
N ALA A 239 10.23 -17.86 -11.46
CA ALA A 239 9.57 -19.15 -11.46
C ALA A 239 10.51 -20.33 -11.17
N VAL A 240 11.72 -20.36 -11.75
CA VAL A 240 12.67 -21.47 -11.53
C VAL A 240 13.16 -21.54 -10.08
N ARG A 241 13.01 -20.46 -9.31
CA ARG A 241 13.38 -20.38 -7.90
C ARG A 241 12.24 -20.71 -6.94
N GLY A 242 11.04 -20.94 -7.47
CA GLY A 242 9.87 -21.29 -6.66
C GLY A 242 9.19 -20.09 -6.01
N VAL A 243 9.47 -18.87 -6.48
CA VAL A 243 8.81 -17.66 -5.98
C VAL A 243 7.45 -17.53 -6.68
N ASP A 244 6.37 -17.55 -5.92
CA ASP A 244 5.01 -17.37 -6.43
C ASP A 244 4.72 -15.87 -6.66
N LEU A 245 4.18 -15.52 -7.82
CA LEU A 245 3.82 -14.15 -8.16
C LEU A 245 2.34 -13.90 -7.88
N THR A 246 2.09 -12.97 -6.97
CA THR A 246 0.74 -12.55 -6.56
C THR A 246 0.22 -11.35 -7.35
N ARG A 247 1.10 -10.61 -8.03
CA ARG A 247 0.71 -9.50 -8.91
C ARG A 247 1.74 -9.28 -10.02
N ILE A 248 1.26 -8.95 -11.21
CA ILE A 248 2.06 -8.43 -12.32
C ILE A 248 1.31 -7.31 -13.02
N GLU A 249 1.96 -6.17 -13.21
CA GLU A 249 1.37 -5.03 -13.92
C GLU A 249 2.42 -4.25 -14.70
N SER A 250 2.08 -3.83 -15.93
CA SER A 250 2.97 -3.05 -16.79
C SER A 250 2.61 -1.57 -16.78
N ARG A 251 3.60 -0.68 -16.64
CA ARG A 251 3.46 0.77 -16.80
C ARG A 251 4.43 1.29 -17.84
N PRO A 252 4.00 2.14 -18.79
CA PRO A 252 4.90 2.69 -19.80
C PRO A 252 5.93 3.62 -19.15
N LEU A 253 7.17 3.58 -19.64
CA LEU A 253 8.16 4.59 -19.27
C LEU A 253 7.84 5.91 -19.95
N LYS A 254 7.86 7.00 -19.16
CA LYS A 254 7.48 8.34 -19.64
C LYS A 254 8.49 8.91 -20.65
N ASP A 255 9.76 8.50 -20.54
CA ASP A 255 10.89 8.99 -21.33
C ASP A 255 11.28 8.06 -22.50
N ARG A 256 10.82 6.81 -22.51
CA ARG A 256 11.23 5.78 -23.48
C ARG A 256 10.03 5.05 -24.08
N ARG A 257 9.73 5.34 -25.34
CA ARG A 257 8.59 4.77 -26.06
C ARG A 257 8.75 3.27 -26.25
N GLY A 258 7.71 2.51 -25.89
CA GLY A 258 7.68 1.06 -26.03
C GLY A 258 8.46 0.31 -24.95
N GLU A 259 9.05 1.01 -23.97
CA GLU A 259 9.62 0.38 -22.79
C GLU A 259 8.65 0.49 -21.61
N TYR A 260 8.69 -0.51 -20.74
CA TYR A 260 7.75 -0.65 -19.62
C TYR A 260 8.49 -0.97 -18.33
N TRP A 261 7.94 -0.45 -17.23
CA TRP A 261 8.14 -0.96 -15.89
C TRP A 261 7.17 -2.12 -15.68
N PHE A 262 7.69 -3.26 -15.27
CA PHE A 262 6.92 -4.40 -14.79
C PHE A 262 6.98 -4.41 -13.27
N PHE A 263 5.85 -4.11 -12.64
CA PHE A 263 5.67 -4.21 -11.20
C PHE A 263 5.26 -5.63 -10.85
N LEU A 264 6.00 -6.24 -9.94
CA LEU A 264 5.89 -7.64 -9.57
C LEU A 264 5.81 -7.73 -8.05
N ASP A 265 4.77 -8.41 -7.55
CA ASP A 265 4.65 -8.73 -6.13
C ASP A 265 4.79 -10.26 -5.97
N GLY A 266 5.88 -10.71 -5.36
CA GLY A 266 6.16 -12.12 -5.11
C GLY A 266 6.03 -12.51 -3.63
N THR A 267 5.71 -13.77 -3.36
CA THR A 267 5.76 -14.32 -2.00
C THR A 267 7.21 -14.50 -1.54
N GLY A 268 7.43 -14.32 -0.23
CA GLY A 268 8.72 -14.48 0.40
C GLY A 268 9.48 -13.17 0.62
N HIS A 269 10.49 -13.24 1.48
CA HIS A 269 11.29 -12.10 1.93
C HIS A 269 12.67 -12.06 1.24
N VAL A 270 13.25 -10.87 1.01
CA VAL A 270 14.61 -10.71 0.43
C VAL A 270 15.72 -11.45 1.19
N ALA A 271 15.48 -11.74 2.48
CA ALA A 271 16.40 -12.51 3.32
C ALA A 271 16.35 -14.02 3.05
N GLU A 272 15.31 -14.50 2.36
CA GLU A 272 15.20 -15.90 1.97
C GLU A 272 16.01 -16.16 0.70
N PRO A 273 16.71 -17.32 0.61
CA PRO A 273 17.58 -17.62 -0.54
C PRO A 273 16.89 -17.52 -1.90
N ALA A 274 15.68 -18.07 -2.04
CA ALA A 274 14.94 -18.08 -3.29
C ALA A 274 14.67 -16.67 -3.84
N MET A 275 14.17 -15.76 -2.99
CA MET A 275 13.91 -14.37 -3.36
C MET A 275 15.21 -13.59 -3.57
N GLY A 276 16.20 -13.78 -2.70
CA GLY A 276 17.51 -13.12 -2.82
C GLY A 276 18.22 -13.47 -4.13
N GLU A 277 18.23 -14.75 -4.51
CA GLU A 277 18.79 -15.19 -5.78
C GLU A 277 17.99 -14.69 -6.98
N ALA A 278 16.66 -14.64 -6.89
CA ALA A 278 15.80 -14.10 -7.94
C ALA A 278 16.14 -12.63 -8.19
N LEU A 279 16.21 -11.82 -7.13
CA LEU A 279 16.62 -10.41 -7.21
C LEU A 279 18.02 -10.24 -7.81
N ALA A 280 18.98 -11.05 -7.41
CA ALA A 280 20.34 -11.01 -7.97
C ALA A 280 20.35 -11.35 -9.46
N ALA A 281 19.53 -12.32 -9.90
CA ALA A 281 19.41 -12.69 -11.31
C ALA A 281 18.72 -11.60 -12.13
N LEU A 282 17.61 -11.03 -11.63
CA LEU A 282 16.94 -9.89 -12.23
C LEU A 282 17.89 -8.71 -12.39
N ARG A 283 18.70 -8.40 -11.37
CA ARG A 283 19.68 -7.29 -11.41
C ARG A 283 20.72 -7.43 -12.52
N ARG A 284 21.06 -8.66 -12.92
CA ARG A 284 21.98 -8.96 -14.04
C ARG A 284 21.31 -8.92 -15.40
N ARG A 285 20.03 -9.31 -15.47
CA ARG A 285 19.29 -9.49 -16.73
C ARG A 285 18.56 -8.22 -17.18
N CYS A 286 17.95 -7.51 -16.25
CA CYS A 286 17.12 -6.35 -16.53
C CYS A 286 17.97 -5.09 -16.75
N THR A 287 17.45 -4.16 -17.55
CA THR A 287 18.05 -2.84 -17.77
C THR A 287 18.07 -2.02 -16.47
N ASP A 288 16.99 -2.09 -15.70
CA ASP A 288 16.92 -1.53 -14.34
C ASP A 288 16.02 -2.42 -13.45
N VAL A 289 16.33 -2.46 -12.16
CA VAL A 289 15.56 -3.16 -11.12
C VAL A 289 15.49 -2.26 -9.88
N ARG A 290 14.28 -1.95 -9.46
CA ARG A 290 13.96 -1.28 -8.21
C ARG A 290 13.41 -2.32 -7.23
N PHE A 291 14.16 -2.53 -6.15
CA PHE A 291 13.64 -3.22 -5.00
C PHE A 291 12.71 -2.26 -4.24
N LEU A 292 11.43 -2.61 -4.16
CA LEU A 292 10.41 -1.77 -3.54
C LEU A 292 10.09 -2.22 -2.11
N GLY A 293 10.78 -3.23 -1.56
CA GLY A 293 10.63 -3.67 -0.18
C GLY A 293 10.22 -5.14 -0.04
N SER A 294 10.55 -5.71 1.11
CA SER A 294 10.03 -6.98 1.60
C SER A 294 9.39 -6.73 2.96
N TYR A 295 8.17 -7.21 3.15
CA TYR A 295 7.34 -6.81 4.29
C TYR A 295 6.27 -7.87 4.60
N PRO A 296 5.74 -7.89 5.84
CA PRO A 296 4.70 -8.83 6.24
C PRO A 296 3.47 -8.69 5.35
N ARG A 297 2.98 -9.80 4.81
CA ARG A 297 1.76 -9.83 4.01
C ARG A 297 0.55 -9.59 4.91
N ALA A 298 -0.37 -8.73 4.48
CA ALA A 298 -1.65 -8.56 5.16
C ALA A 298 -2.60 -9.71 4.78
N SER A 299 -3.43 -10.12 5.74
CA SER A 299 -4.52 -11.06 5.51
C SER A 299 -5.84 -10.41 5.89
N VAL A 300 -6.89 -10.76 5.14
CA VAL A 300 -8.27 -10.53 5.58
C VAL A 300 -8.68 -11.70 6.47
N ALA A 301 -9.42 -11.44 7.55
CA ALA A 301 -9.91 -12.50 8.43
C ALA A 301 -10.70 -13.55 7.62
N GLY A 302 -10.25 -14.81 7.63
CA GLY A 302 -10.85 -15.90 6.88
C GLY A 302 -10.13 -16.31 5.59
N GLU A 303 -9.12 -15.55 5.14
CA GLU A 303 -8.23 -16.01 4.07
C GLU A 303 -7.11 -16.89 4.65
N GLU A 304 -7.28 -18.22 4.56
CA GLU A 304 -6.15 -19.14 4.68
C GLU A 304 -5.22 -18.95 3.48
N GLY A 305 -3.91 -18.83 3.71
CA GLY A 305 -2.93 -18.60 2.65
C GLY A 305 -2.95 -19.71 1.62
N THR A 306 -3.57 -19.47 0.47
CA THR A 306 -3.70 -20.41 -0.66
C THR A 306 -2.45 -20.53 -1.52
N GLY A 307 -1.29 -20.04 -1.04
CA GLY A 307 -0.03 -20.19 -1.77
C GLY A 307 0.31 -21.68 -1.84
N ALA A 308 0.54 -22.20 -3.05
CA ALA A 308 1.19 -23.48 -3.19
C ALA A 308 2.50 -23.42 -2.40
N GLY A 309 2.71 -24.34 -1.46
CA GLY A 309 3.98 -24.45 -0.75
C GLY A 309 5.14 -24.59 -1.74
N PRO A 310 6.39 -24.32 -1.30
CA PRO A 310 7.55 -24.39 -2.18
C PRO A 310 7.59 -25.75 -2.91
N GLY A 311 7.85 -25.71 -4.21
CA GLY A 311 7.99 -26.92 -5.02
C GLY A 311 9.17 -27.78 -4.58
N PRO A 312 9.28 -29.02 -5.10
CA PRO A 312 10.42 -29.89 -4.80
C PRO A 312 11.76 -29.19 -5.08
N GLY A 313 12.68 -29.20 -4.10
CA GLY A 313 14.00 -28.57 -4.22
C GLY A 313 14.01 -27.05 -4.03
N GLN A 314 12.89 -26.44 -3.59
CA GLN A 314 12.74 -24.99 -3.47
C GLN A 314 12.53 -24.54 -2.02
N THR A 315 12.76 -25.42 -1.03
CA THR A 315 12.70 -25.02 0.39
C THR A 315 13.97 -24.29 0.80
N VAL A 316 13.90 -23.48 1.86
CA VAL A 316 15.11 -22.83 2.45
C VAL A 316 16.20 -23.84 2.76
N LYS A 317 15.81 -25.06 3.18
CA LYS A 317 16.73 -26.17 3.44
C LYS A 317 17.46 -26.60 2.16
N ASP A 318 16.74 -26.82 1.06
CA ASP A 318 17.34 -27.22 -0.22
C ASP A 318 18.36 -26.19 -0.73
N TYR A 319 18.04 -24.90 -0.61
CA TYR A 319 18.98 -23.82 -0.94
C TYR A 319 20.22 -23.82 -0.02
N THR A 320 20.02 -24.06 1.28
CA THR A 320 21.13 -24.09 2.25
C THR A 320 22.05 -25.28 2.00
N GLU A 321 21.47 -26.46 1.74
CA GLU A 321 22.22 -27.69 1.44
C GLU A 321 23.00 -27.57 0.13
N SER A 322 22.37 -27.07 -0.94
CA SER A 322 23.04 -26.87 -2.23
C SER A 322 24.16 -25.82 -2.15
N THR A 323 23.96 -24.73 -1.40
CA THR A 323 25.00 -23.71 -1.17
C THR A 323 26.17 -24.29 -0.38
N SER A 324 25.89 -25.06 0.67
CA SER A 324 26.93 -25.71 1.50
C SER A 324 27.72 -26.74 0.70
N TRP A 325 27.03 -27.55 -0.11
CA TRP A 325 27.66 -28.50 -1.03
C TRP A 325 28.57 -27.79 -2.05
N LEU A 326 28.10 -26.69 -2.64
CA LEU A 326 28.91 -25.90 -3.57
C LEU A 326 30.13 -25.25 -2.89
N ALA A 327 30.00 -24.83 -1.64
CA ALA A 327 31.13 -24.33 -0.84
C ALA A 327 32.17 -25.43 -0.61
N ALA A 328 31.73 -26.64 -0.23
CA ALA A 328 32.60 -27.80 -0.05
C ALA A 328 33.30 -28.25 -1.35
N LEU A 329 32.64 -28.13 -2.50
CA LEU A 329 33.30 -28.36 -3.79
C LEU A 329 34.40 -27.33 -4.09
N ARG A 330 34.18 -26.06 -3.71
CA ARG A 330 35.14 -24.97 -3.97
C ARG A 330 36.36 -25.03 -3.07
N ASP A 331 36.20 -25.50 -1.83
CA ASP A 331 37.31 -25.67 -0.88
C ASP A 331 37.99 -27.04 -0.98
N GLY A 332 37.45 -27.95 -1.80
CA GLY A 332 38.00 -29.27 -2.06
C GLY A 332 37.65 -30.34 -1.01
N SER A 333 36.82 -30.01 -0.01
CA SER A 333 36.34 -30.96 1.01
C SER A 333 35.15 -31.81 0.56
N GLY A 334 34.48 -31.42 -0.53
CA GLY A 334 33.26 -32.04 -1.04
C GLY A 334 33.44 -33.01 -2.22
N ALA A 335 34.68 -33.40 -2.55
CA ALA A 335 35.00 -34.38 -3.60
C ALA A 335 35.02 -35.82 -3.07
#